data_AF-A0A7C7PVA6-F1
#
_entry.id   AF-A0A7C7PVA6-F1
#
_cell.length_a   1.000
_cell.length_b   1.000
_cell.length_c   1.000
_cell.angle_alpha   90.00
_cell.angle_beta   90.00
_cell.angle_gamma   90.00
#
_symmetry.space_group_name_H-M   'P 1'
#
loop_
_entity.id
_entity.type
_entity.pdbx_description
1 polymer ?
#
loop_
_entity_poly.entity_id
_entity_poly.type
_entity_poly.pdbx_seq_one_letter_code
_entity_poly.pdbx_strand_id
1 'polypeptide(L)'
;MSTVLNARGVPLSYSAAAETHLSANGGTPELQGTGANEIFWGDADVTVTMYGKGGDDFYNLYAGSNRAIENADAGVDTVKTWMNYRLPDHIENLVVTGDGRYAFGNDADNIITGGDGRQTLDGRAGDDVLEGGAGADVFVIEKGMGSDLILDLQGHDVVRLAGHNFKSFGDVLNKATQVGDDLRIGLGDGEFLVLADTRAADLDASQFQVGLDRSGLKLTFADNFNGLDLWDGESGTWDSNYWWGAENGTTLNEELQWYIDHDYAPTASANPFSVNNGVMSITAERAASNIKPEINGYDYTSGMLTTYESFAQTYGYYEIRADVPDQQGLWPTFWLLPADGGWPPELDVLEMRGQNPTELVMTAHSEATGSHTRDINIAKVADTSGFHTYGALWDAEEVVWYFDGVEVARTETPDDMHDPMYMIVNLAVGGFAGAPAEGQDTLGSLKVDYIRAYSFEGATYDPDRDLSGNDRIVGSVEDDALGGGAGKDMLLGRAGDDRLMGQSGNDTLRGEAGSDTLDGGGGNDTADYKTETKDWLIDLDAGEASGGGDLDTLISMENALGGKGNDTVIGDDGDNRLTGNGGRDRI
;
A
#
# COMPACT_ATOMS: atom_id res chain seq x y z
N MET A 1 -14.35 44.72 8.98
CA MET A 1 -13.84 43.37 8.67
C MET A 1 -14.16 43.08 7.22
N SER A 2 -13.20 42.53 6.48
CA SER A 2 -13.48 41.87 5.20
C SER A 2 -14.20 40.56 5.48
N THR A 3 -15.12 40.18 4.60
CA THR A 3 -15.89 38.94 4.71
C THR A 3 -15.91 38.22 3.38
N VAL A 4 -16.04 36.90 3.41
CA VAL A 4 -16.31 36.04 2.27
C VAL A 4 -17.59 35.26 2.55
N LEU A 5 -18.40 34.97 1.54
CA LEU A 5 -19.58 34.10 1.72
C LEU A 5 -19.15 32.65 1.55
N ASN A 6 -19.55 31.75 2.46
CA ASN A 6 -19.37 30.32 2.25
C ASN A 6 -20.38 29.76 1.24
N ALA A 7 -20.35 28.45 0.99
CA ALA A 7 -21.24 27.78 0.02
C ALA A 7 -22.73 28.03 0.28
N ARG A 8 -23.14 28.21 1.54
CA ARG A 8 -24.54 28.49 1.93
C ARG A 8 -24.90 29.98 1.81
N GLY A 9 -23.97 30.85 1.48
CA GLY A 9 -24.15 32.30 1.47
C GLY A 9 -24.10 32.93 2.85
N VAL A 10 -23.51 32.25 3.85
CA VAL A 10 -23.26 32.80 5.19
C VAL A 10 -21.93 33.55 5.17
N PRO A 11 -21.86 34.81 5.65
CA PRO A 11 -20.60 35.54 5.72
C PRO A 11 -19.67 34.97 6.81
N LEU A 12 -18.48 34.54 6.39
CA LEU A 12 -17.32 34.30 7.26
C LEU A 12 -16.43 35.55 7.25
N SER A 13 -15.81 35.84 8.39
CA SER A 13 -15.00 37.04 8.56
C SER A 13 -13.51 36.69 8.60
N TYR A 14 -12.69 37.55 8.02
CA TYR A 14 -11.27 37.56 8.32
C TYR A 14 -11.01 38.35 9.60
N SER A 15 -10.00 37.95 10.37
CA SER A 15 -9.54 38.68 11.55
C SER A 15 -9.29 40.16 11.21
N ALA A 16 -9.79 41.06 12.05
CA ALA A 16 -9.50 42.48 11.93
C ALA A 16 -8.01 42.77 12.16
N ALA A 17 -7.56 43.97 11.75
CA ALA A 17 -6.20 44.39 11.96
C ALA A 17 -5.86 44.43 13.46
N ALA A 18 -4.69 43.91 13.81
CA ALA A 18 -4.20 43.95 15.18
C ALA A 18 -3.81 45.36 15.62
N GLU A 19 -4.04 45.62 16.91
CA GLU A 19 -3.68 46.85 17.61
C GLU A 19 -2.30 46.72 18.30
N THR A 20 -1.89 45.49 18.61
CA THR A 20 -0.80 45.17 19.55
C THR A 20 -0.02 43.95 19.08
N HIS A 21 1.28 43.89 19.41
CA HIS A 21 2.18 42.81 19.03
C HIS A 21 2.82 42.20 20.27
N LEU A 22 2.74 40.89 20.41
CA LEU A 22 3.32 40.13 21.51
C LEU A 22 4.23 39.03 20.96
N SER A 23 5.41 38.87 21.55
CA SER A 23 6.39 37.86 21.13
C SER A 23 6.85 37.05 22.33
N ALA A 24 6.89 35.72 22.16
CA ALA A 24 7.40 34.81 23.15
C ALA A 24 8.93 34.83 23.16
N ASN A 25 9.51 34.79 24.35
CA ASN A 25 10.95 34.66 24.56
C ASN A 25 11.22 33.37 25.36
N GLY A 26 12.46 32.88 25.40
CA GLY A 26 12.82 31.60 26.05
C GLY A 26 12.51 31.45 27.55
N GLY A 27 11.88 32.43 28.19
CA GLY A 27 11.38 32.37 29.57
C GLY A 27 9.86 32.55 29.72
N THR A 28 9.08 32.65 28.63
CA THR A 28 7.62 32.79 28.66
C THR A 28 6.96 31.49 28.22
N PRO A 29 6.69 30.54 29.15
CA PRO A 29 5.97 29.32 28.81
C PRO A 29 4.52 29.62 28.38
N GLU A 30 3.99 30.78 28.79
CA GLU A 30 2.67 31.27 28.42
C GLU A 30 2.76 32.74 27.99
N LEU A 31 2.02 33.09 26.94
CA LEU A 31 1.80 34.47 26.49
C LEU A 31 0.31 34.80 26.65
N GLN A 32 0.02 35.90 27.33
CA GLN A 32 -1.34 36.29 27.68
C GLN A 32 -1.73 37.58 26.95
N GLY A 33 -2.71 37.48 26.06
CA GLY A 33 -3.42 38.57 25.41
C GLY A 33 -4.40 39.28 26.31
N THR A 34 -5.24 40.09 25.69
CA THR A 34 -6.16 41.01 26.36
C THR A 34 -7.61 40.82 25.91
N GLY A 35 -8.27 41.87 25.46
CA GLY A 35 -9.60 41.83 24.85
C GLY A 35 -9.59 42.65 23.55
N ALA A 36 -8.39 42.82 22.98
CA ALA A 36 -8.07 43.65 21.84
C ALA A 36 -7.37 42.75 20.82
N ASN A 37 -7.32 43.19 19.58
CA ASN A 37 -6.74 42.40 18.49
C ASN A 37 -5.21 42.37 18.62
N GLU A 38 -4.63 41.21 18.89
CA GLU A 38 -3.20 41.00 19.08
C GLU A 38 -2.57 40.17 17.93
N ILE A 39 -1.31 40.44 17.59
CA ILE A 39 -0.47 39.49 16.86
C ILE A 39 0.49 38.81 17.83
N PHE A 40 0.42 37.49 17.90
CA PHE A 40 1.32 36.63 18.64
C PHE A 40 2.43 36.05 17.76
N TRP A 41 3.65 35.99 18.30
CA TRP A 41 4.82 35.36 17.65
C TRP A 41 5.47 34.32 18.56
N GLY A 42 5.41 33.06 18.14
CA GLY A 42 6.14 31.94 18.75
C GLY A 42 7.32 31.57 17.88
N ASP A 43 8.52 31.98 18.29
CA ASP A 43 9.74 31.64 17.56
C ASP A 43 10.03 30.13 17.62
N ALA A 44 10.80 29.62 16.66
CA ALA A 44 11.09 28.20 16.49
C ALA A 44 11.80 27.57 17.70
N ASP A 45 12.56 28.38 18.45
CA ASP A 45 13.34 27.94 19.61
C ASP A 45 12.57 28.01 20.94
N VAL A 46 11.30 28.42 20.92
CA VAL A 46 10.50 28.65 22.13
C VAL A 46 9.35 27.65 22.22
N THR A 47 9.15 27.05 23.39
CA THR A 47 7.90 26.35 23.73
C THR A 47 6.98 27.33 24.45
N VAL A 48 5.82 27.63 23.85
CA VAL A 48 4.90 28.64 24.37
C VAL A 48 3.44 28.29 24.05
N THR A 49 2.56 28.55 25.02
CA THR A 49 1.12 28.57 24.83
C THR A 49 0.62 30.01 24.83
N MET A 50 -0.12 30.41 23.80
CA MET A 50 -0.63 31.76 23.59
C MET A 50 -2.13 31.77 23.83
N TYR A 51 -2.59 32.69 24.68
CA TYR A 51 -3.98 32.87 25.04
C TYR A 51 -4.41 34.28 24.63
N GLY A 52 -5.13 34.45 23.54
CA GLY A 52 -5.55 35.77 23.04
C GLY A 52 -6.71 36.35 23.85
N LYS A 53 -7.65 35.48 24.20
CA LYS A 53 -8.80 35.67 25.11
C LYS A 53 -9.98 36.36 24.46
N GLY A 54 -9.77 37.44 23.74
CA GLY A 54 -10.81 38.07 22.94
C GLY A 54 -10.31 39.28 22.17
N GLY A 55 -11.07 39.71 21.19
CA GLY A 55 -10.52 40.43 20.05
C GLY A 55 -10.20 39.45 18.92
N ASP A 56 -9.88 40.00 17.75
CA ASP A 56 -9.48 39.23 16.57
C ASP A 56 -7.95 39.07 16.58
N ASP A 57 -7.47 37.91 17.01
CA ASP A 57 -6.06 37.62 17.26
C ASP A 57 -5.40 36.85 16.11
N PHE A 58 -4.10 37.03 15.94
CA PHE A 58 -3.31 36.41 14.89
C PHE A 58 -2.08 35.68 15.45
N TYR A 59 -2.06 34.36 15.33
CA TYR A 59 -1.06 33.47 15.90
C TYR A 59 -0.03 33.02 14.86
N ASN A 60 1.20 33.53 14.93
CA ASN A 60 2.30 33.04 14.10
C ASN A 60 3.06 31.93 14.84
N LEU A 61 2.89 30.67 14.38
CA LEU A 61 3.48 29.49 14.99
C LEU A 61 4.64 28.96 14.14
N TYR A 62 5.86 29.02 14.68
CA TYR A 62 7.08 28.58 13.98
C TYR A 62 7.69 27.27 14.52
N ALA A 63 7.11 26.68 15.56
CA ALA A 63 7.48 25.34 16.03
C ALA A 63 6.27 24.50 16.44
N GLY A 64 6.38 23.19 16.26
CA GLY A 64 5.38 22.20 16.69
C GLY A 64 5.19 22.13 18.21
N SER A 65 5.95 22.89 19.00
CA SER A 65 5.79 23.12 20.44
C SER A 65 4.97 24.38 20.77
N ASN A 66 4.63 25.22 19.79
CA ASN A 66 3.80 26.41 19.99
C ASN A 66 2.31 26.04 19.97
N ARG A 67 1.50 26.65 20.83
CA ARG A 67 0.05 26.40 20.92
C ARG A 67 -0.72 27.71 20.96
N ALA A 68 -1.83 27.78 20.22
CA ALA A 68 -2.83 28.84 20.33
C ALA A 68 -4.04 28.28 21.08
N ILE A 69 -4.63 29.08 21.97
CA ILE A 69 -5.83 28.72 22.73
C ILE A 69 -6.75 29.93 22.78
N GLU A 70 -7.99 29.72 22.35
CA GLU A 70 -9.05 30.73 22.38
C GLU A 70 -10.25 30.34 23.23
N ASN A 71 -11.02 31.36 23.62
CA ASN A 71 -12.32 31.16 24.25
C ASN A 71 -13.43 31.16 23.19
N ALA A 72 -14.52 30.46 23.46
CA ALA A 72 -15.72 30.56 22.63
C ALA A 72 -16.23 32.01 22.54
N ASP A 73 -16.68 32.41 21.34
CA ASP A 73 -17.27 33.72 21.04
C ASP A 73 -16.35 34.92 21.36
N ALA A 74 -15.03 34.73 21.28
CA ALA A 74 -14.02 35.69 21.70
C ALA A 74 -13.63 36.72 20.62
N GLY A 75 -13.91 36.45 19.36
CA GLY A 75 -13.48 37.24 18.23
C GLY A 75 -13.42 36.37 16.99
N VAL A 76 -12.68 36.82 15.99
CA VAL A 76 -12.35 36.04 14.80
C VAL A 76 -10.84 35.91 14.72
N ASP A 77 -10.34 34.70 14.90
CA ASP A 77 -8.94 34.44 15.14
C ASP A 77 -8.28 33.70 13.97
N THR A 78 -7.00 33.97 13.75
CA THR A 78 -6.22 33.33 12.66
C THR A 78 -4.97 32.67 13.20
N VAL A 79 -4.74 31.41 12.82
CA VAL A 79 -3.42 30.79 12.93
C VAL A 79 -2.69 30.87 11.60
N LYS A 80 -1.41 31.25 11.63
CA LYS A 80 -0.49 31.17 10.50
C LYS A 80 0.71 30.31 10.82
N THR A 81 1.01 29.36 9.94
CA THR A 81 2.17 28.47 10.10
C THR A 81 2.75 27.97 8.78
N TRP A 82 3.94 27.40 8.83
CA TRP A 82 4.62 26.73 7.71
C TRP A 82 4.62 25.20 7.85
N MET A 83 4.00 24.68 8.91
CA MET A 83 3.95 23.26 9.26
C MET A 83 2.56 22.70 8.97
N ASN A 84 2.41 21.38 9.04
CA ASN A 84 1.10 20.74 9.06
C ASN A 84 0.35 21.21 10.32
N TYR A 85 -0.94 21.52 10.20
CA TYR A 85 -1.70 22.06 11.32
C TYR A 85 -3.17 21.68 11.29
N ARG A 86 -3.74 21.42 12.47
CA ARG A 86 -5.17 21.29 12.70
C ARG A 86 -5.61 22.42 13.62
N LEU A 87 -6.64 23.15 13.25
CA LEU A 87 -7.20 24.19 14.10
C LEU A 87 -7.67 23.58 15.43
N PRO A 88 -7.33 24.20 16.57
CA PRO A 88 -8.03 23.92 17.82
C PRO A 88 -9.45 24.49 17.76
N ASP A 89 -10.27 24.13 18.75
CA ASP A 89 -11.60 24.71 18.91
C ASP A 89 -11.52 26.24 19.06
N HIS A 90 -12.54 26.95 18.57
CA HIS A 90 -12.72 28.41 18.73
C HIS A 90 -11.70 29.28 17.99
N ILE A 91 -11.05 28.76 16.95
CA ILE A 91 -10.27 29.56 16.00
C ILE A 91 -10.87 29.35 14.61
N GLU A 92 -11.14 30.43 13.89
CA GLU A 92 -11.94 30.39 12.66
C GLU A 92 -11.09 30.33 11.38
N ASN A 93 -9.86 30.85 11.40
CA ASN A 93 -9.06 31.01 10.20
C ASN A 93 -7.71 30.32 10.30
N LEU A 94 -7.28 29.68 9.20
CA LEU A 94 -5.99 29.02 9.08
C LEU A 94 -5.26 29.46 7.81
N VAL A 95 -3.99 29.85 7.96
CA VAL A 95 -3.07 30.12 6.86
C VAL A 95 -1.89 29.15 6.96
N VAL A 96 -1.78 28.23 6.02
CA VAL A 96 -0.66 27.28 5.92
C VAL A 96 0.21 27.61 4.72
N THR A 97 1.52 27.64 4.94
CA THR A 97 2.51 27.97 3.91
C THR A 97 3.55 26.86 3.78
N GLY A 98 4.29 26.87 2.67
CA GLY A 98 5.33 25.89 2.40
C GLY A 98 4.78 24.68 1.62
N ASP A 99 5.71 23.97 0.99
CA ASP A 99 5.38 22.89 0.07
C ASP A 99 5.11 21.57 0.81
N GLY A 100 4.10 20.83 0.35
CA GLY A 100 3.66 19.54 0.89
C GLY A 100 3.01 19.62 2.28
N ARG A 101 2.27 20.69 2.57
CA ARG A 101 1.69 20.95 3.91
C ARG A 101 0.19 20.68 4.00
N TYR A 102 -0.28 20.46 5.23
CA TYR A 102 -1.65 20.06 5.52
C TYR A 102 -2.33 21.09 6.40
N ALA A 103 -3.55 21.44 6.04
CA ALA A 103 -4.37 22.42 6.73
C ALA A 103 -5.73 21.79 7.04
N PHE A 104 -5.95 21.47 8.32
CA PHE A 104 -7.20 20.91 8.80
C PHE A 104 -7.97 21.95 9.61
N GLY A 105 -9.25 22.11 9.31
CA GLY A 105 -10.18 22.90 10.10
C GLY A 105 -10.62 22.22 11.41
N ASN A 106 -11.68 22.74 12.00
CA ASN A 106 -12.33 22.23 13.21
C ASN A 106 -13.82 21.91 12.95
N ASP A 107 -14.70 22.08 13.94
CA ASP A 107 -16.13 21.77 13.81
C ASP A 107 -16.99 22.99 13.42
N ALA A 108 -16.35 24.13 13.13
CA ALA A 108 -17.00 25.39 12.76
C ALA A 108 -16.65 25.77 11.32
N ASP A 109 -17.46 26.64 10.71
CA ASP A 109 -17.17 27.21 9.39
C ASP A 109 -15.85 28.00 9.42
N ASN A 110 -14.85 27.51 8.69
CA ASN A 110 -13.49 28.04 8.66
C ASN A 110 -13.15 28.73 7.34
N ILE A 111 -12.19 29.65 7.39
CA ILE A 111 -11.46 30.11 6.18
C ILE A 111 -10.06 29.51 6.22
N ILE A 112 -9.76 28.64 5.26
CA ILE A 112 -8.46 27.96 5.15
C ILE A 112 -7.77 28.41 3.86
N THR A 113 -6.60 29.02 4.01
CA THR A 113 -5.79 29.55 2.91
C THR A 113 -4.43 28.86 2.86
N GLY A 114 -4.10 28.28 1.70
CA GLY A 114 -2.79 27.79 1.33
C GLY A 114 -1.86 28.91 0.84
N GLY A 115 -0.68 28.54 0.36
CA GLY A 115 0.38 29.47 -0.01
C GLY A 115 1.01 29.08 -1.33
N ASP A 116 2.31 29.37 -1.48
CA ASP A 116 3.09 28.82 -2.59
C ASP A 116 3.45 27.34 -2.29
N GLY A 117 3.43 26.50 -3.32
CA GLY A 117 3.69 25.06 -3.22
C GLY A 117 2.40 24.26 -3.03
N ARG A 118 2.49 22.94 -3.00
CA ARG A 118 1.32 22.06 -2.84
C ARG A 118 0.85 22.03 -1.39
N GLN A 119 -0.43 22.26 -1.15
CA GLN A 119 -1.09 21.99 0.13
C GLN A 119 -2.25 21.00 -0.02
N THR A 120 -2.63 20.40 1.10
CA THR A 120 -3.87 19.62 1.22
C THR A 120 -4.75 20.27 2.27
N LEU A 121 -5.92 20.74 1.83
CA LEU A 121 -6.88 21.51 2.61
C LEU A 121 -8.10 20.65 2.88
N ASP A 122 -8.45 20.52 4.15
CA ASP A 122 -9.61 19.78 4.64
C ASP A 122 -10.31 20.66 5.69
N GLY A 123 -11.50 21.16 5.32
CA GLY A 123 -12.31 22.00 6.19
C GLY A 123 -12.78 21.30 7.47
N ARG A 124 -12.86 19.97 7.44
CA ARG A 124 -13.58 19.16 8.41
C ARG A 124 -15.04 19.60 8.49
N ALA A 125 -15.64 19.63 9.68
CA ALA A 125 -17.07 19.87 9.80
C ALA A 125 -17.38 21.37 9.77
N GLY A 126 -18.37 21.77 8.99
CA GLY A 126 -18.70 23.17 8.77
C GLY A 126 -19.07 23.42 7.32
N ASP A 127 -19.54 24.62 7.02
CA ASP A 127 -19.66 25.08 5.64
C ASP A 127 -18.45 26.00 5.35
N ASP A 128 -17.33 25.43 4.89
CA ASP A 128 -16.02 26.07 4.87
C ASP A 128 -15.72 26.88 3.60
N VAL A 129 -14.68 27.72 3.67
CA VAL A 129 -14.09 28.43 2.53
C VAL A 129 -12.63 28.06 2.40
N LEU A 130 -12.27 27.46 1.27
CA LEU A 130 -10.94 26.93 0.97
C LEU A 130 -10.32 27.70 -0.20
N GLU A 131 -9.07 28.13 -0.02
CA GLU A 131 -8.26 28.82 -1.04
C GLU A 131 -6.89 28.14 -1.10
N GLY A 132 -6.54 27.52 -2.23
CA GLY A 132 -5.29 26.77 -2.39
C GLY A 132 -4.08 27.67 -2.51
N GLY A 133 -4.20 28.76 -3.28
CA GLY A 133 -3.09 29.65 -3.59
C GLY A 133 -2.38 29.24 -4.88
N ALA A 134 -1.08 28.98 -4.82
CA ALA A 134 -0.29 28.65 -6.00
C ALA A 134 0.43 27.32 -5.82
N GLY A 135 0.19 26.37 -6.71
CA GLY A 135 0.72 25.02 -6.54
C GLY A 135 -0.36 24.00 -6.87
N ALA A 136 0.00 22.72 -6.93
CA ALA A 136 -0.95 21.66 -7.23
C ALA A 136 -1.65 21.22 -5.95
N ASP A 137 -2.72 21.91 -5.59
CA ASP A 137 -3.38 21.75 -4.30
C ASP A 137 -4.39 20.60 -4.30
N VAL A 138 -4.67 20.08 -3.09
CA VAL A 138 -5.69 19.04 -2.90
C VAL A 138 -6.75 19.56 -1.94
N PHE A 139 -7.99 19.65 -2.41
CA PHE A 139 -9.16 19.97 -1.59
C PHE A 139 -9.89 18.69 -1.22
N VAL A 140 -9.92 18.35 0.06
CA VAL A 140 -10.62 17.17 0.56
C VAL A 140 -12.03 17.58 0.99
N ILE A 141 -13.03 16.99 0.33
CA ILE A 141 -14.44 17.20 0.60
C ILE A 141 -15.02 15.88 1.09
N GLU A 142 -15.23 15.79 2.40
CA GLU A 142 -15.69 14.57 3.07
C GLU A 142 -17.21 14.57 3.27
N LYS A 143 -17.84 13.43 2.97
CA LYS A 143 -19.28 13.25 3.14
C LYS A 143 -19.71 13.44 4.60
N GLY A 144 -20.76 14.23 4.80
CA GLY A 144 -21.33 14.45 6.13
C GLY A 144 -20.63 15.55 6.92
N MET A 145 -19.65 16.23 6.32
CA MET A 145 -18.88 17.29 6.93
C MET A 145 -19.38 18.69 6.55
N GLY A 146 -20.36 18.82 5.65
CA GLY A 146 -20.99 20.10 5.33
C GLY A 146 -20.90 20.50 3.86
N SER A 147 -20.80 21.79 3.57
CA SER A 147 -20.83 22.31 2.20
C SER A 147 -19.82 23.43 2.01
N ASP A 148 -18.84 23.15 1.18
CA ASP A 148 -17.66 23.99 1.10
C ASP A 148 -17.63 24.82 -0.18
N LEU A 149 -16.88 25.92 -0.12
CA LEU A 149 -16.55 26.77 -1.24
C LEU A 149 -15.05 26.69 -1.52
N ILE A 150 -14.69 26.32 -2.74
CA ILE A 150 -13.32 26.46 -3.24
C ILE A 150 -13.26 27.75 -4.06
N LEU A 151 -12.38 28.68 -3.66
CA LEU A 151 -12.27 30.02 -4.24
C LEU A 151 -11.45 30.07 -5.54
N ASP A 152 -10.50 29.16 -5.72
CA ASP A 152 -9.45 29.32 -6.73
C ASP A 152 -9.00 28.00 -7.38
N LEU A 153 -9.93 27.08 -7.67
CA LEU A 153 -9.59 25.81 -8.31
C LEU A 153 -8.87 26.01 -9.66
N GLN A 154 -7.61 25.59 -9.73
CA GLN A 154 -6.74 25.67 -10.90
C GLN A 154 -6.61 24.31 -11.59
N GLY A 155 -6.17 24.29 -12.85
CA GLY A 155 -6.12 23.07 -13.66
C GLY A 155 -5.17 21.97 -13.15
N HIS A 156 -4.31 22.28 -12.18
CA HIS A 156 -3.38 21.34 -11.55
C HIS A 156 -3.83 20.94 -10.13
N ASP A 157 -4.95 21.47 -9.66
CA ASP A 157 -5.53 21.13 -8.37
C ASP A 157 -6.43 19.92 -8.49
N VAL A 158 -6.63 19.25 -7.36
CA VAL A 158 -7.43 18.04 -7.24
C VAL A 158 -8.48 18.24 -6.15
N VAL A 159 -9.73 17.88 -6.46
CA VAL A 159 -10.83 17.74 -5.52
C VAL A 159 -11.00 16.26 -5.20
N ARG A 160 -10.77 15.88 -3.94
CA ARG A 160 -10.99 14.53 -3.43
C ARG A 160 -12.35 14.43 -2.76
N LEU A 161 -13.26 13.64 -3.33
CA LEU A 161 -14.63 13.47 -2.85
C LEU A 161 -14.73 12.27 -1.90
N ALA A 162 -14.21 12.43 -0.68
CA ALA A 162 -14.12 11.36 0.30
C ALA A 162 -15.49 10.90 0.84
N GLY A 163 -15.73 9.59 0.85
CA GLY A 163 -16.98 8.99 1.36
C GLY A 163 -18.23 9.22 0.49
N HIS A 164 -18.12 9.94 -0.63
CA HIS A 164 -19.24 10.18 -1.56
C HIS A 164 -19.41 9.02 -2.56
N ASN A 165 -20.59 8.94 -3.19
CA ASN A 165 -20.93 7.87 -4.13
C ASN A 165 -20.68 8.24 -5.61
N PHE A 166 -19.68 9.09 -5.88
CA PHE A 166 -19.21 9.38 -7.24
C PHE A 166 -18.25 8.28 -7.67
N LYS A 167 -18.45 7.71 -8.85
CA LYS A 167 -17.65 6.61 -9.39
C LYS A 167 -16.88 7.00 -10.66
N SER A 168 -17.22 8.15 -11.23
CA SER A 168 -16.56 8.73 -12.39
C SER A 168 -16.66 10.25 -12.37
N PHE A 169 -15.78 10.92 -13.12
CA PHE A 169 -15.94 12.36 -13.41
C PHE A 169 -17.28 12.68 -14.09
N GLY A 170 -17.80 11.75 -14.90
CA GLY A 170 -19.14 11.88 -15.48
C GLY A 170 -20.25 11.97 -14.44
N ASP A 171 -20.15 11.22 -13.32
CA ASP A 171 -21.10 11.33 -12.21
C ASP A 171 -21.04 12.71 -11.54
N VAL A 172 -19.84 13.26 -11.38
CA VAL A 172 -19.63 14.60 -10.83
C VAL A 172 -20.32 15.64 -11.70
N LEU A 173 -20.08 15.61 -13.01
CA LEU A 173 -20.71 16.51 -13.97
C LEU A 173 -22.23 16.36 -14.01
N ASN A 174 -22.75 15.14 -13.86
CA ASN A 174 -24.19 14.89 -13.77
C ASN A 174 -24.85 15.51 -12.52
N LYS A 175 -24.07 15.82 -11.48
CA LYS A 175 -24.52 16.55 -10.28
C LYS A 175 -24.21 18.04 -10.32
N ALA A 176 -23.52 18.53 -11.34
CA ALA A 176 -23.14 19.92 -11.47
C ALA A 176 -24.32 20.79 -11.96
N THR A 177 -24.45 21.98 -11.41
CA THR A 177 -25.42 23.00 -11.81
C THR A 177 -24.75 24.37 -11.77
N GLN A 178 -24.79 25.11 -12.88
CA GLN A 178 -24.28 26.48 -12.91
C GLN A 178 -25.19 27.41 -12.11
N VAL A 179 -24.61 28.20 -11.21
CA VAL A 179 -25.30 29.21 -10.39
C VAL A 179 -24.56 30.55 -10.53
N GLY A 180 -25.05 31.42 -11.41
CA GLY A 180 -24.32 32.65 -11.74
C GLY A 180 -23.00 32.31 -12.43
N ASP A 181 -21.90 32.82 -11.89
CA ASP A 181 -20.54 32.55 -12.39
C ASP A 181 -19.94 31.27 -11.76
N ASP A 182 -20.54 30.74 -10.68
CA ASP A 182 -20.03 29.59 -9.92
C ASP A 182 -20.65 28.26 -10.38
N LEU A 183 -19.92 27.16 -10.19
CA LEU A 183 -20.43 25.80 -10.39
C LEU A 183 -20.76 25.15 -9.06
N ARG A 184 -21.98 24.65 -8.91
CA ARG A 184 -22.40 23.89 -7.73
C ARG A 184 -22.50 22.41 -8.04
N ILE A 185 -21.84 21.56 -7.26
CA ILE A 185 -21.90 20.10 -7.37
C ILE A 185 -22.70 19.55 -6.19
N GLY A 186 -23.82 18.87 -6.47
CA GLY A 186 -24.64 18.26 -5.42
C GLY A 186 -24.01 16.97 -4.87
N LEU A 187 -23.70 16.94 -3.57
CA LEU A 187 -22.99 15.84 -2.92
C LEU A 187 -23.90 14.77 -2.29
N GLY A 188 -25.20 15.07 -2.17
CA GLY A 188 -26.20 14.21 -1.51
C GLY A 188 -26.62 14.78 -0.16
N ASP A 189 -27.74 14.29 0.39
CA ASP A 189 -28.22 14.61 1.76
C ASP A 189 -28.35 16.11 2.12
N GLY A 190 -28.40 16.99 1.10
CA GLY A 190 -28.48 18.45 1.27
C GLY A 190 -27.13 19.17 1.27
N GLU A 191 -26.03 18.44 1.14
CA GLU A 191 -24.66 18.92 0.97
C GLU A 191 -24.34 19.23 -0.49
N PHE A 192 -23.42 20.17 -0.70
CA PHE A 192 -22.94 20.55 -2.02
C PHE A 192 -21.57 21.24 -1.93
N LEU A 193 -20.77 21.08 -2.98
CA LEU A 193 -19.55 21.84 -3.19
C LEU A 193 -19.85 23.01 -4.13
N VAL A 194 -19.27 24.19 -3.85
CA VAL A 194 -19.25 25.32 -4.77
C VAL A 194 -17.83 25.54 -5.26
N LEU A 195 -17.66 25.64 -6.58
CA LEU A 195 -16.43 26.05 -7.23
C LEU A 195 -16.64 27.47 -7.77
N ALA A 196 -15.94 28.43 -7.17
CA ALA A 196 -16.06 29.84 -7.55
C ALA A 196 -15.59 30.05 -9.00
N ASP A 197 -16.27 30.94 -9.72
CA ASP A 197 -15.89 31.40 -11.07
C ASP A 197 -15.59 30.26 -12.08
N THR A 198 -16.20 29.09 -11.87
CA THR A 198 -15.93 27.86 -12.62
C THR A 198 -17.12 27.47 -13.47
N ARG A 199 -16.87 26.94 -14.66
CA ARG A 199 -17.88 26.24 -15.48
C ARG A 199 -17.53 24.78 -15.63
N ALA A 200 -18.55 23.96 -15.87
CA ALA A 200 -18.35 22.53 -16.12
C ALA A 200 -17.40 22.21 -17.30
N ALA A 201 -17.28 23.13 -18.27
CA ALA A 201 -16.38 22.97 -19.42
C ALA A 201 -14.92 23.33 -19.12
N ASP A 202 -14.65 23.94 -17.98
CA ASP A 202 -13.30 24.30 -17.52
C ASP A 202 -12.65 23.15 -16.73
N LEU A 203 -13.43 22.13 -16.35
CA LEU A 203 -13.01 21.00 -15.54
C LEU A 203 -12.47 19.84 -16.37
N ASP A 204 -11.42 19.20 -15.86
CA ASP A 204 -10.88 17.93 -16.38
C ASP A 204 -11.08 16.78 -15.39
N ALA A 205 -11.11 15.54 -15.89
CA ALA A 205 -11.22 14.36 -15.06
C ALA A 205 -10.04 14.21 -14.08
N SER A 206 -8.84 14.66 -14.46
CA SER A 206 -7.64 14.60 -13.61
C SER A 206 -7.76 15.44 -12.34
N GLN A 207 -8.70 16.38 -12.28
CA GLN A 207 -8.92 17.24 -11.12
C GLN A 207 -9.84 16.57 -10.08
N PHE A 208 -10.30 15.34 -10.27
CA PHE A 208 -11.25 14.69 -9.37
C PHE A 208 -10.79 13.29 -8.96
N GLN A 209 -10.56 13.13 -7.65
CA GLN A 209 -10.37 11.83 -7.02
C GLN A 209 -11.72 11.36 -6.46
N VAL A 210 -12.23 10.24 -6.98
CA VAL A 210 -13.58 9.72 -6.69
C VAL A 210 -13.54 8.32 -6.12
N GLY A 211 -14.70 7.77 -5.77
CA GLY A 211 -14.78 6.44 -5.19
C GLY A 211 -14.67 5.32 -6.22
N LEU A 212 -14.15 4.16 -5.80
CA LEU A 212 -14.01 2.97 -6.65
C LEU A 212 -15.37 2.48 -7.20
N ASP A 213 -15.48 2.32 -8.51
CA ASP A 213 -16.59 1.58 -9.13
C ASP A 213 -16.38 0.07 -8.98
N ARG A 214 -17.22 -0.57 -8.17
CA ARG A 214 -17.16 -2.02 -7.96
C ARG A 214 -18.13 -2.81 -8.85
N SER A 215 -18.90 -2.15 -9.71
CA SER A 215 -19.97 -2.81 -10.47
C SER A 215 -19.48 -3.85 -11.47
N GLY A 216 -18.24 -3.72 -11.94
CA GLY A 216 -17.56 -4.67 -12.82
C GLY A 216 -16.55 -5.59 -12.12
N LEU A 217 -16.58 -5.69 -10.78
CA LEU A 217 -15.64 -6.50 -10.01
C LEU A 217 -16.29 -7.80 -9.49
N LYS A 218 -15.60 -8.93 -9.66
CA LYS A 218 -15.97 -10.26 -9.16
C LYS A 218 -15.01 -10.65 -8.05
N LEU A 219 -15.51 -11.07 -6.88
CA LEU A 219 -14.66 -11.57 -5.79
C LEU A 219 -13.95 -12.88 -6.20
N THR A 220 -12.63 -12.94 -6.01
CA THR A 220 -11.78 -14.08 -6.41
C THR A 220 -11.03 -14.66 -5.22
N PHE A 221 -10.61 -13.82 -4.28
CA PHE A 221 -10.03 -14.23 -3.01
C PHE A 221 -10.73 -13.54 -1.84
N ALA A 222 -10.94 -14.27 -0.75
CA ALA A 222 -11.41 -13.68 0.50
C ALA A 222 -11.00 -14.50 1.71
N ASP A 223 -10.31 -13.84 2.64
CA ASP A 223 -10.18 -14.31 4.01
C ASP A 223 -10.77 -13.27 4.96
N ASN A 224 -11.70 -13.71 5.83
CA ASN A 224 -12.31 -12.87 6.87
C ASN A 224 -11.78 -13.23 8.27
N PHE A 225 -10.67 -13.98 8.34
CA PHE A 225 -9.95 -14.37 9.53
C PHE A 225 -10.85 -14.91 10.66
N ASN A 226 -11.82 -15.76 10.31
CA ASN A 226 -12.57 -16.55 11.29
C ASN A 226 -11.72 -17.71 11.88
N GLY A 227 -10.58 -17.95 11.24
CA GLY A 227 -9.44 -18.77 11.65
C GLY A 227 -8.21 -18.28 10.86
N LEU A 228 -7.04 -18.85 11.13
CA LEU A 228 -5.85 -18.65 10.31
C LEU A 228 -5.45 -20.00 9.73
N ASP A 229 -5.55 -20.12 8.42
CA ASP A 229 -5.27 -21.35 7.66
C ASP A 229 -3.82 -21.28 7.15
N LEU A 230 -2.89 -21.71 8.00
CA LEU A 230 -1.46 -21.69 7.71
C LEU A 230 -1.06 -22.85 6.81
N TRP A 231 -0.15 -22.58 5.89
CA TRP A 231 0.47 -23.56 5.00
C TRP A 231 1.19 -24.65 5.80
N ASP A 232 1.01 -25.93 5.49
CA ASP A 232 1.66 -27.04 6.21
C ASP A 232 2.66 -27.85 5.35
N GLY A 233 3.06 -27.27 4.22
CA GLY A 233 3.89 -27.93 3.20
C GLY A 233 3.09 -28.70 2.14
N GLU A 234 1.79 -28.94 2.36
CA GLU A 234 0.90 -29.57 1.38
C GLU A 234 -0.34 -28.73 1.07
N SER A 235 -0.87 -28.00 2.06
CA SER A 235 -2.09 -27.21 1.92
C SER A 235 -2.14 -26.04 2.89
N GLY A 236 -2.97 -25.05 2.58
CA GLY A 236 -3.21 -23.89 3.43
C GLY A 236 -3.34 -22.63 2.58
N THR A 237 -3.79 -21.55 3.20
CA THR A 237 -3.97 -20.28 2.51
C THR A 237 -2.74 -19.39 2.65
N TRP A 238 -2.11 -19.38 3.82
CA TRP A 238 -1.04 -18.44 4.16
C TRP A 238 0.22 -19.15 4.60
N ASP A 239 1.33 -18.94 3.89
CA ASP A 239 2.65 -19.28 4.42
C ASP A 239 3.15 -18.14 5.31
N SER A 240 3.87 -18.48 6.38
CA SER A 240 4.50 -17.53 7.32
C SER A 240 5.97 -17.22 7.00
N ASN A 241 6.47 -17.73 5.87
CA ASN A 241 7.82 -17.53 5.40
C ASN A 241 7.84 -17.22 3.89
N TYR A 242 8.96 -16.70 3.39
CA TYR A 242 9.17 -16.64 1.94
C TYR A 242 9.63 -18.01 1.43
N TRP A 243 9.31 -18.32 0.17
CA TRP A 243 9.76 -19.56 -0.48
C TRP A 243 11.29 -19.74 -0.50
N TRP A 244 12.03 -18.62 -0.49
CA TRP A 244 13.50 -18.58 -0.39
C TRP A 244 14.01 -18.41 1.05
N GLY A 245 13.10 -18.29 2.02
CA GLY A 245 13.41 -18.13 3.44
C GLY A 245 14.14 -19.33 4.02
N ALA A 246 14.87 -19.13 5.11
CA ALA A 246 15.47 -20.24 5.83
C ALA A 246 14.39 -20.98 6.63
N GLU A 247 14.61 -22.25 6.98
CA GLU A 247 13.68 -23.06 7.79
C GLU A 247 13.28 -22.35 9.09
N ASN A 248 14.19 -21.58 9.70
CA ASN A 248 13.91 -20.87 10.95
C ASN A 248 13.20 -19.53 10.78
N GLY A 249 12.85 -19.14 9.55
CA GLY A 249 12.24 -17.86 9.18
C GLY A 249 13.13 -16.98 8.32
N THR A 250 12.83 -15.68 8.29
CA THR A 250 13.46 -14.75 7.34
C THR A 250 13.43 -13.30 7.82
N THR A 251 14.07 -12.41 7.07
CA THR A 251 14.10 -10.96 7.28
C THR A 251 14.51 -10.29 5.98
N LEU A 252 14.04 -9.08 5.70
CA LEU A 252 14.50 -8.31 4.55
C LEU A 252 15.67 -7.40 4.94
N ASN A 253 16.40 -6.92 3.93
CA ASN A 253 17.57 -6.09 4.16
C ASN A 253 17.19 -4.79 4.91
N GLU A 254 18.03 -4.39 5.86
CA GLU A 254 17.86 -3.20 6.73
C GLU A 254 16.76 -3.29 7.81
N GLU A 255 16.02 -4.40 7.87
CA GLU A 255 15.04 -4.67 8.92
C GLU A 255 15.68 -5.26 10.19
N LEU A 256 14.99 -5.14 11.33
CA LEU A 256 15.51 -5.48 12.67
C LEU A 256 14.82 -6.69 13.30
N GLN A 257 13.68 -7.11 12.76
CA GLN A 257 12.96 -8.30 13.18
C GLN A 257 13.39 -9.54 12.40
N TRP A 258 13.22 -10.68 13.03
CA TRP A 258 13.11 -11.97 12.36
C TRP A 258 11.62 -12.32 12.23
N TYR A 259 11.17 -12.57 11.01
CA TYR A 259 9.85 -13.15 10.77
C TYR A 259 9.85 -14.60 11.22
N ILE A 260 8.96 -14.93 12.14
CA ILE A 260 8.85 -16.27 12.70
C ILE A 260 8.08 -17.15 11.73
N ASP A 261 8.76 -18.19 11.25
CA ASP A 261 8.09 -19.30 10.59
C ASP A 261 7.35 -20.15 11.64
N HIS A 262 6.07 -20.41 11.39
CA HIS A 262 5.21 -21.18 12.27
C HIS A 262 5.57 -22.67 12.31
N ASP A 263 6.19 -23.20 11.25
CA ASP A 263 6.59 -24.62 11.16
C ASP A 263 7.89 -24.91 11.92
N TYR A 264 8.68 -23.87 12.21
CA TYR A 264 9.92 -24.03 12.96
C TYR A 264 9.66 -24.21 14.46
N ALA A 265 9.56 -25.48 14.88
CA ALA A 265 9.23 -25.86 16.25
C ALA A 265 10.05 -25.16 17.36
N PRO A 266 11.37 -24.88 17.20
CA PRO A 266 12.15 -24.18 18.22
C PRO A 266 11.68 -22.75 18.54
N THR A 267 11.02 -22.06 17.60
CA THR A 267 10.48 -20.70 17.80
C THR A 267 8.98 -20.67 18.07
N ALA A 268 8.31 -21.82 18.23
CA ALA A 268 6.86 -21.90 18.44
C ALA A 268 6.33 -21.04 19.61
N SER A 269 7.14 -20.78 20.64
CA SER A 269 6.75 -19.90 21.76
C SER A 269 6.78 -18.40 21.44
N ALA A 270 7.28 -18.02 20.27
CA ALA A 270 7.35 -16.65 19.75
C ALA A 270 6.37 -16.42 18.59
N ASN A 271 5.30 -17.22 18.50
CA ASN A 271 4.26 -17.08 17.47
C ASN A 271 3.70 -15.64 17.44
N PRO A 272 3.86 -14.88 16.34
CA PRO A 272 3.42 -13.50 16.23
C PRO A 272 1.93 -13.38 15.90
N PHE A 273 1.26 -14.48 15.57
CA PHE A 273 -0.11 -14.49 15.05
C PHE A 273 -1.14 -14.81 16.12
N SER A 274 -2.28 -14.11 16.09
CA SER A 274 -3.48 -14.49 16.82
C SER A 274 -4.75 -14.13 16.05
N VAL A 275 -5.83 -14.87 16.28
CA VAL A 275 -7.14 -14.60 15.68
C VAL A 275 -8.18 -14.47 16.78
N ASN A 276 -8.85 -13.31 16.84
CA ASN A 276 -9.81 -12.98 17.88
C ASN A 276 -11.05 -12.33 17.24
N ASN A 277 -12.20 -13.02 17.29
CA ASN A 277 -13.49 -12.52 16.77
C ASN A 277 -13.44 -12.00 15.31
N GLY A 278 -12.81 -12.76 14.40
CA GLY A 278 -12.72 -12.36 12.99
C GLY A 278 -11.57 -11.39 12.70
N VAL A 279 -10.72 -11.08 13.68
CA VAL A 279 -9.57 -10.18 13.50
C VAL A 279 -8.29 -10.96 13.69
N MET A 280 -7.48 -11.07 12.64
CA MET A 280 -6.10 -11.55 12.70
C MET A 280 -5.20 -10.42 13.22
N SER A 281 -4.18 -10.76 14.01
CA SER A 281 -3.17 -9.81 14.46
C SER A 281 -1.78 -10.37 14.25
N ILE A 282 -0.91 -9.55 13.67
CA ILE A 282 0.55 -9.76 13.62
C ILE A 282 1.17 -8.85 14.68
N THR A 283 1.88 -9.43 15.65
CA THR A 283 2.47 -8.68 16.77
C THR A 283 3.99 -8.66 16.66
N ALA A 284 4.57 -7.46 16.73
CA ALA A 284 6.01 -7.25 16.79
C ALA A 284 6.46 -7.11 18.24
N GLU A 285 7.48 -7.89 18.64
CA GLU A 285 7.98 -7.96 20.01
C GLU A 285 9.51 -8.00 20.07
N ARG A 286 10.06 -7.65 21.24
CA ARG A 286 11.46 -7.88 21.57
C ARG A 286 11.68 -9.37 21.78
N ALA A 287 12.67 -9.92 21.08
CA ALA A 287 12.99 -11.33 21.16
C ALA A 287 13.46 -11.73 22.57
N ALA A 288 12.84 -12.76 23.13
CA ALA A 288 13.25 -13.35 24.40
C ALA A 288 14.67 -13.95 24.30
N SER A 289 15.41 -13.95 25.40
CA SER A 289 16.82 -14.38 25.40
C SER A 289 17.04 -15.84 24.97
N ASN A 290 16.05 -16.70 25.16
CA ASN A 290 16.06 -18.08 24.69
C ASN A 290 15.70 -18.24 23.20
N ILE A 291 15.07 -17.23 22.59
CA ILE A 291 14.68 -17.23 21.18
C ILE A 291 15.80 -16.71 20.30
N LYS A 292 16.54 -15.69 20.76
CA LYS A 292 17.64 -15.07 19.99
C LYS A 292 18.59 -16.05 19.29
N PRO A 293 19.05 -17.15 19.93
CA PRO A 293 19.92 -18.12 19.25
C PRO A 293 19.26 -18.83 18.06
N GLU A 294 17.94 -19.00 18.10
CA GLU A 294 17.14 -19.66 17.05
C GLU A 294 16.80 -18.72 15.89
N ILE A 295 16.91 -17.40 16.09
CA ILE A 295 16.62 -16.36 15.09
C ILE A 295 17.87 -15.57 14.71
N ASN A 296 19.01 -16.25 14.61
CA ASN A 296 20.28 -15.65 14.16
C ASN A 296 20.76 -14.42 14.97
N GLY A 297 20.33 -14.30 16.23
CA GLY A 297 20.70 -13.21 17.13
C GLY A 297 19.90 -11.93 16.97
N TYR A 298 18.83 -11.93 16.16
CA TYR A 298 17.97 -10.76 15.96
C TYR A 298 17.31 -10.31 17.27
N ASP A 299 17.10 -9.00 17.39
CA ASP A 299 16.60 -8.38 18.62
C ASP A 299 15.07 -8.36 18.73
N TYR A 300 14.38 -8.56 17.61
CA TYR A 300 12.93 -8.49 17.51
C TYR A 300 12.36 -9.68 16.73
N THR A 301 11.11 -10.03 17.02
CA THR A 301 10.30 -11.00 16.29
C THR A 301 9.06 -10.33 15.75
N SER A 302 8.60 -10.77 14.58
CA SER A 302 7.32 -10.35 14.00
C SER A 302 6.78 -11.45 13.08
N GLY A 303 5.72 -11.18 12.34
CA GLY A 303 5.15 -12.10 11.35
C GLY A 303 5.00 -11.48 9.97
N MET A 304 5.01 -12.35 8.98
CA MET A 304 4.60 -12.10 7.60
C MET A 304 3.65 -13.23 7.20
N LEU A 305 2.72 -12.95 6.30
CA LEU A 305 1.87 -13.96 5.68
C LEU A 305 1.85 -13.74 4.18
N THR A 306 1.96 -14.82 3.41
CA THR A 306 1.95 -14.75 1.95
C THR A 306 1.05 -15.81 1.32
N THR A 307 0.45 -15.47 0.18
CA THR A 307 -0.34 -16.40 -0.65
C THR A 307 0.47 -17.04 -1.77
N TYR A 308 1.81 -17.00 -1.73
CA TYR A 308 2.69 -17.51 -2.80
C TYR A 308 2.27 -18.89 -3.32
N GLU A 309 2.01 -19.82 -2.42
CA GLU A 309 1.61 -21.21 -2.72
C GLU A 309 0.13 -21.36 -3.10
N SER A 310 -0.73 -20.40 -2.75
CA SER A 310 -2.19 -20.62 -2.70
C SER A 310 -3.01 -19.75 -3.64
N PHE A 311 -2.53 -18.54 -3.95
CA PHE A 311 -3.27 -17.59 -4.75
C PHE A 311 -2.36 -16.55 -5.39
N ALA A 312 -2.49 -16.43 -6.71
CA ALA A 312 -2.01 -15.29 -7.47
C ALA A 312 -3.01 -14.92 -8.57
N GLN A 313 -3.01 -13.66 -8.96
CA GLN A 313 -3.89 -13.17 -10.00
C GLN A 313 -3.22 -12.05 -10.78
N THR A 314 -3.53 -11.96 -12.07
CA THR A 314 -3.17 -10.80 -12.89
C THR A 314 -4.32 -9.79 -12.86
N TYR A 315 -3.99 -8.53 -12.57
CA TYR A 315 -4.92 -7.40 -12.51
C TYR A 315 -6.05 -7.56 -11.50
N GLY A 316 -6.84 -6.51 -11.33
CA GLY A 316 -8.02 -6.51 -10.47
C GLY A 316 -7.89 -5.53 -9.31
N TYR A 317 -8.71 -5.71 -8.30
CA TYR A 317 -8.72 -4.88 -7.11
C TYR A 317 -8.32 -5.70 -5.89
N TYR A 318 -7.29 -5.26 -5.18
CA TYR A 318 -6.79 -5.90 -3.96
C TYR A 318 -7.08 -4.97 -2.79
N GLU A 319 -7.64 -5.49 -1.71
CA GLU A 319 -7.92 -4.70 -0.52
C GLU A 319 -7.62 -5.45 0.78
N ILE A 320 -7.15 -4.68 1.74
CA ILE A 320 -7.00 -5.07 3.14
C ILE A 320 -7.80 -4.10 4.00
N ARG A 321 -8.58 -4.63 4.95
CA ARG A 321 -9.19 -3.82 6.02
C ARG A 321 -8.40 -4.02 7.31
N ALA A 322 -7.67 -2.99 7.72
CA ALA A 322 -6.72 -3.09 8.82
C ALA A 322 -6.76 -1.89 9.78
N ASP A 323 -6.44 -2.16 11.03
CA ASP A 323 -6.05 -1.20 12.07
C ASP A 323 -4.52 -1.28 12.20
N VAL A 324 -3.85 -0.23 11.72
CA VAL A 324 -2.41 -0.16 11.53
C VAL A 324 -1.72 0.48 12.74
N PRO A 325 -0.57 -0.05 13.22
CA PRO A 325 0.09 0.50 14.39
C PRO A 325 0.79 1.83 14.10
N ASP A 326 0.73 2.76 15.05
CA ASP A 326 1.31 4.11 15.00
C ASP A 326 2.59 4.27 15.86
N GLN A 327 3.15 3.15 16.34
CA GLN A 327 4.34 3.21 17.19
C GLN A 327 5.62 3.38 16.37
N GLN A 328 6.54 4.21 16.87
CA GLN A 328 7.82 4.47 16.22
C GLN A 328 8.56 3.17 15.88
N GLY A 329 9.08 3.10 14.66
CA GLY A 329 9.90 1.98 14.18
C GLY A 329 9.11 0.77 13.71
N LEU A 330 7.77 0.81 13.74
CA LEU A 330 6.92 -0.17 13.08
C LEU A 330 6.61 0.25 11.64
N TRP A 331 6.60 -0.75 10.76
CA TRP A 331 6.35 -0.60 9.33
C TRP A 331 5.33 -1.66 8.89
N PRO A 332 4.02 -1.40 9.06
CA PRO A 332 2.97 -2.28 8.52
C PRO A 332 2.91 -2.16 7.00
N THR A 333 2.75 -3.30 6.32
CA THR A 333 2.66 -3.35 4.86
C THR A 333 1.60 -4.34 4.35
N PHE A 334 1.08 -4.06 3.16
CA PHE A 334 0.31 -4.98 2.31
C PHE A 334 0.70 -4.73 0.86
N TRP A 335 1.16 -5.76 0.17
CA TRP A 335 1.89 -5.61 -1.09
C TRP A 335 1.84 -6.91 -1.91
N LEU A 336 2.31 -6.83 -3.15
CA LEU A 336 2.17 -7.87 -4.16
C LEU A 336 3.52 -8.16 -4.81
N LEU A 337 3.79 -9.45 -5.08
CA LEU A 337 4.98 -9.91 -5.80
C LEU A 337 4.62 -10.89 -6.92
N PRO A 338 5.43 -11.01 -7.99
CA PRO A 338 5.25 -11.96 -9.07
C PRO A 338 5.14 -13.42 -8.62
N ALA A 339 4.15 -14.15 -9.13
CA ALA A 339 3.90 -15.56 -8.79
C ALA A 339 5.02 -16.51 -9.23
N ASP A 340 5.93 -16.05 -10.08
CA ASP A 340 7.14 -16.73 -10.48
C ASP A 340 8.32 -16.47 -9.51
N GLY A 341 8.07 -15.84 -8.36
CA GLY A 341 9.10 -15.48 -7.38
C GLY A 341 10.13 -14.46 -7.88
N GLY A 342 9.90 -13.85 -9.05
CA GLY A 342 10.73 -12.80 -9.62
C GLY A 342 10.62 -11.49 -8.84
N TRP A 343 11.62 -10.62 -9.02
CA TRP A 343 11.62 -9.27 -8.48
C TRP A 343 12.67 -8.39 -9.19
N PRO A 344 12.34 -7.14 -9.57
CA PRO A 344 10.99 -6.56 -9.76
C PRO A 344 10.17 -7.27 -10.87
N PRO A 345 8.87 -6.96 -11.06
CA PRO A 345 8.08 -5.87 -10.45
C PRO A 345 7.62 -6.14 -9.01
N GLU A 346 7.12 -5.10 -8.33
CA GLU A 346 6.51 -5.16 -6.98
C GLU A 346 5.45 -4.05 -6.90
N LEU A 347 4.30 -4.34 -6.25
CA LEU A 347 3.24 -3.36 -6.05
C LEU A 347 2.86 -3.25 -4.57
N ASP A 348 3.19 -2.12 -3.98
CA ASP A 348 2.85 -1.77 -2.61
C ASP A 348 1.47 -1.11 -2.53
N VAL A 349 0.52 -1.83 -1.94
CA VAL A 349 -0.85 -1.34 -1.74
C VAL A 349 -0.92 -0.43 -0.51
N LEU A 350 -0.18 -0.79 0.53
CA LEU A 350 -0.05 -0.05 1.77
C LEU A 350 1.38 -0.22 2.29
N GLU A 351 2.05 0.89 2.54
CA GLU A 351 3.16 0.99 3.46
C GLU A 351 2.94 2.21 4.36
N MET A 352 3.34 2.10 5.62
CA MET A 352 3.26 3.22 6.56
C MET A 352 4.41 3.17 7.55
N ARG A 353 4.85 4.33 8.02
CA ARG A 353 5.75 4.40 9.18
C ARG A 353 4.93 4.73 10.41
N GLY A 354 5.05 3.96 11.48
CA GLY A 354 4.23 4.18 12.68
C GLY A 354 4.34 5.60 13.22
N GLN A 355 5.54 6.21 13.25
CA GLN A 355 5.72 7.61 13.67
C GLN A 355 5.09 8.67 12.75
N ASN A 356 4.65 8.29 11.55
CA ASN A 356 3.96 9.14 10.58
C ASN A 356 2.63 8.47 10.18
N PRO A 357 1.70 8.28 11.13
CA PRO A 357 0.55 7.40 10.93
C PRO A 357 -0.45 7.93 9.88
N THR A 358 -0.31 9.19 9.46
CA THR A 358 -1.15 9.79 8.43
C THR A 358 -0.49 9.84 7.06
N GLU A 359 0.70 9.25 6.88
CA GLU A 359 1.41 9.16 5.60
C GLU A 359 1.33 7.75 5.03
N LEU A 360 0.39 7.53 4.10
CA LEU A 360 0.33 6.32 3.30
C LEU A 360 1.36 6.42 2.18
N VAL A 361 2.22 5.42 2.09
CA VAL A 361 3.21 5.28 1.03
C VAL A 361 2.75 4.11 0.16
N MET A 362 2.65 4.37 -1.13
CA MET A 362 2.26 3.37 -2.12
C MET A 362 3.24 3.44 -3.29
N THR A 363 3.72 2.30 -3.74
CA THR A 363 4.85 2.25 -4.67
C THR A 363 4.64 1.19 -5.73
N ALA A 364 5.03 1.49 -6.96
CA ALA A 364 5.23 0.50 -8.01
C ALA A 364 6.74 0.40 -8.32
N HIS A 365 7.31 -0.80 -8.20
CA HIS A 365 8.70 -1.08 -8.55
C HIS A 365 8.75 -1.77 -9.90
N SER A 366 9.77 -1.45 -10.70
CA SER A 366 9.93 -1.98 -12.05
C SER A 366 11.40 -2.05 -12.45
N GLU A 367 11.75 -3.07 -13.23
CA GLU A 367 13.02 -3.28 -13.91
C GLU A 367 12.88 -3.10 -15.44
N ALA A 368 11.70 -2.71 -15.95
CA ALA A 368 11.40 -2.58 -17.39
C ALA A 368 12.40 -1.71 -18.18
N THR A 369 13.07 -0.77 -17.52
CA THR A 369 14.10 0.10 -18.13
C THR A 369 15.50 -0.51 -18.16
N GLY A 370 15.67 -1.74 -17.69
CA GLY A 370 16.95 -2.42 -17.46
C GLY A 370 17.70 -1.93 -16.20
N SER A 371 17.01 -1.19 -15.33
CA SER A 371 17.46 -0.81 -13.99
C SER A 371 16.26 -0.64 -13.06
N HIS A 372 16.42 -0.98 -11.77
CA HIS A 372 15.38 -0.81 -10.76
C HIS A 372 14.92 0.65 -10.65
N THR A 373 13.63 0.85 -10.88
CA THR A 373 12.90 2.11 -10.74
C THR A 373 11.78 1.96 -9.74
N ARG A 374 11.38 3.08 -9.12
CA ARG A 374 10.27 3.16 -8.18
C ARG A 374 9.45 4.38 -8.49
N ASP A 375 8.15 4.21 -8.63
CA ASP A 375 7.20 5.32 -8.60
C ASP A 375 6.52 5.39 -7.24
N ILE A 376 6.96 6.35 -6.42
CA ILE A 376 6.55 6.49 -5.02
C ILE A 376 5.45 7.56 -4.92
N ASN A 377 4.27 7.13 -4.49
CA ASN A 377 3.13 7.97 -4.24
C ASN A 377 2.88 8.10 -2.74
N ILE A 378 2.83 9.34 -2.24
CA ILE A 378 2.53 9.60 -0.82
C ILE A 378 1.19 10.31 -0.73
N ALA A 379 0.20 9.60 -0.20
CA ALA A 379 -1.07 10.18 0.20
C ALA A 379 -1.07 10.43 1.70
N LYS A 380 -1.50 11.62 2.12
CA LYS A 380 -1.82 11.81 3.53
C LYS A 380 -3.31 11.96 3.76
N VAL A 381 -3.72 11.47 4.92
CA VAL A 381 -5.11 11.31 5.33
C VAL A 381 -5.30 11.95 6.71
N ALA A 382 -6.54 12.31 7.05
CA ALA A 382 -6.82 13.02 8.29
C ALA A 382 -6.63 12.14 9.54
N ASP A 383 -6.88 10.84 9.42
CA ASP A 383 -6.79 9.84 10.47
C ASP A 383 -6.60 8.44 9.87
N THR A 384 -5.91 7.57 10.60
CA THR A 384 -5.76 6.13 10.32
C THR A 384 -6.08 5.28 11.55
N SER A 385 -6.62 5.90 12.60
CA SER A 385 -6.94 5.20 13.84
C SER A 385 -8.10 4.23 13.68
N GLY A 386 -7.91 2.99 14.14
CA GLY A 386 -8.90 1.94 13.96
C GLY A 386 -8.91 1.40 12.53
N PHE A 387 -10.00 0.73 12.15
CA PHE A 387 -10.03 -0.03 10.91
C PHE A 387 -10.41 0.83 9.70
N HIS A 388 -9.46 0.94 8.77
CA HIS A 388 -9.64 1.52 7.44
C HIS A 388 -9.47 0.48 6.35
N THR A 389 -9.96 0.79 5.14
CA THR A 389 -9.76 -0.05 3.95
C THR A 389 -8.70 0.56 3.06
N TYR A 390 -7.65 -0.21 2.77
CA TYR A 390 -6.57 0.16 1.86
C TYR A 390 -6.68 -0.76 0.65
N GLY A 391 -6.57 -0.21 -0.56
CA GLY A 391 -6.65 -1.04 -1.75
C GLY A 391 -5.99 -0.44 -2.98
N ALA A 392 -5.71 -1.29 -3.96
CA ALA A 392 -5.18 -0.92 -5.26
C ALA A 392 -6.00 -1.59 -6.35
N LEU A 393 -6.50 -0.79 -7.29
CA LEU A 393 -7.01 -1.27 -8.57
C LEU A 393 -5.83 -1.27 -9.53
N TRP A 394 -5.51 -2.40 -10.11
CA TRP A 394 -4.41 -2.59 -11.05
C TRP A 394 -4.96 -3.19 -12.33
N ASP A 395 -4.76 -2.52 -13.45
CA ASP A 395 -5.06 -3.06 -14.78
C ASP A 395 -3.87 -2.88 -15.73
N ALA A 396 -4.07 -3.15 -17.02
CA ALA A 396 -2.99 -3.09 -18.00
C ALA A 396 -2.49 -1.66 -18.28
N GLU A 397 -3.27 -0.64 -17.95
CA GLU A 397 -2.96 0.77 -18.22
C GLU A 397 -2.52 1.51 -16.96
N GLU A 398 -3.17 1.26 -15.82
CA GLU A 398 -2.89 2.00 -14.59
C GLU A 398 -3.04 1.21 -13.29
N VAL A 399 -2.38 1.74 -12.25
CA VAL A 399 -2.57 1.41 -10.85
C VAL A 399 -3.19 2.61 -10.16
N VAL A 400 -4.32 2.39 -9.48
CA VAL A 400 -5.05 3.41 -8.72
C VAL A 400 -5.21 2.96 -7.27
N TRP A 401 -4.68 3.74 -6.34
CA TRP A 401 -4.75 3.44 -4.91
C TRP A 401 -5.94 4.13 -4.24
N TYR A 402 -6.56 3.40 -3.32
CA TYR A 402 -7.76 3.79 -2.60
C TYR A 402 -7.54 3.72 -1.09
N PHE A 403 -8.03 4.75 -0.40
CA PHE A 403 -8.20 4.78 1.06
C PHE A 403 -9.69 4.99 1.38
N ASP A 404 -10.27 4.08 2.15
CA ASP A 404 -11.72 4.00 2.43
C ASP A 404 -12.59 4.11 1.17
N GLY A 405 -12.11 3.47 0.10
CA GLY A 405 -12.80 3.37 -1.18
C GLY A 405 -12.76 4.65 -2.02
N VAL A 406 -11.92 5.63 -1.67
CA VAL A 406 -11.71 6.89 -2.40
C VAL A 406 -10.29 6.92 -2.93
N GLU A 407 -10.13 7.31 -4.18
CA GLU A 407 -8.81 7.42 -4.79
C GLU A 407 -7.92 8.42 -4.03
N VAL A 408 -6.67 8.03 -3.82
CA VAL A 408 -5.66 8.87 -3.18
C VAL A 408 -4.40 9.08 -4.01
N ALA A 409 -4.11 8.16 -4.94
CA ALA A 409 -3.01 8.25 -5.89
C ALA A 409 -3.27 7.37 -7.13
N ARG A 410 -2.49 7.62 -8.19
CA ARG A 410 -2.50 6.80 -9.41
C ARG A 410 -1.15 6.86 -10.11
N THR A 411 -0.85 5.83 -10.90
CA THR A 411 0.29 5.79 -11.84
C THR A 411 -0.01 4.88 -13.03
N GLU A 412 0.80 4.96 -14.08
CA GLU A 412 0.76 4.01 -15.20
C GLU A 412 1.29 2.65 -14.74
N THR A 413 0.67 1.55 -15.20
CA THR A 413 1.18 0.20 -14.93
C THR A 413 2.53 0.01 -15.63
N PRO A 414 3.61 -0.36 -14.93
CA PRO A 414 4.90 -0.61 -15.56
C PRO A 414 4.85 -1.72 -16.61
N ASP A 415 5.66 -1.60 -17.68
CA ASP A 415 5.69 -2.53 -18.81
C ASP A 415 6.04 -3.99 -18.42
N ASP A 416 6.65 -4.21 -17.26
CA ASP A 416 7.00 -5.54 -16.70
C ASP A 416 5.99 -6.03 -15.65
N MET A 417 4.92 -5.28 -15.34
CA MET A 417 3.93 -5.61 -14.33
C MET A 417 2.63 -6.13 -14.97
N HIS A 418 2.75 -7.26 -15.69
CA HIS A 418 1.64 -7.87 -16.43
C HIS A 418 1.44 -9.38 -16.16
N ASP A 419 2.27 -9.97 -15.30
CA ASP A 419 2.17 -11.37 -14.88
C ASP A 419 1.38 -11.52 -13.57
N PRO A 420 0.86 -12.71 -13.23
CA PRO A 420 0.14 -12.92 -11.98
C PRO A 420 0.97 -12.55 -10.76
N MET A 421 0.37 -11.89 -9.77
CA MET A 421 1.03 -11.53 -8.52
C MET A 421 0.29 -12.12 -7.31
N TYR A 422 1.05 -12.59 -6.32
CA TYR A 422 0.56 -13.08 -5.04
C TYR A 422 0.63 -11.97 -3.98
N MET A 423 -0.11 -12.13 -2.87
CA MET A 423 -0.21 -11.12 -1.81
C MET A 423 0.74 -11.41 -0.65
N ILE A 424 1.19 -10.34 0.00
CA ILE A 424 1.95 -10.38 1.25
C ILE A 424 1.38 -9.34 2.22
N VAL A 425 1.22 -9.73 3.48
CA VAL A 425 0.94 -8.83 4.61
C VAL A 425 1.97 -9.06 5.72
N ASN A 426 2.63 -8.00 6.18
CA ASN A 426 3.62 -8.12 7.26
C ASN A 426 3.67 -6.88 8.15
N LEU A 427 4.31 -7.06 9.30
CA LEU A 427 4.67 -5.98 10.21
C LEU A 427 6.18 -5.95 10.36
N ALA A 428 6.87 -5.12 9.60
CA ALA A 428 8.30 -4.90 9.74
C ALA A 428 8.64 -4.02 10.96
N VAL A 429 9.89 -4.14 11.42
CA VAL A 429 10.48 -3.38 12.53
C VAL A 429 11.81 -2.83 12.04
N GLY A 430 12.03 -1.52 12.10
CA GLY A 430 13.25 -0.94 11.54
C GLY A 430 13.12 -0.53 10.08
N GLY A 431 14.20 -0.69 9.31
CA GLY A 431 14.25 -0.32 7.90
C GLY A 431 13.80 1.12 7.68
N PHE A 432 12.85 1.29 6.75
CA PHE A 432 12.24 2.57 6.40
C PHE A 432 11.58 3.30 7.58
N ALA A 433 11.07 2.58 8.59
CA ALA A 433 10.50 3.16 9.81
C ALA A 433 11.55 3.53 10.87
N GLY A 434 12.81 3.12 10.73
CA GLY A 434 13.87 3.37 11.70
C GLY A 434 13.69 2.61 13.01
N ALA A 435 14.57 2.85 13.98
CA ALA A 435 14.61 2.06 15.21
C ALA A 435 13.36 2.28 16.11
N PRO A 436 12.84 1.22 16.75
CA PRO A 436 11.81 1.33 17.77
C PRO A 436 12.24 2.17 18.98
N ALA A 437 11.25 2.64 19.74
CA ALA A 437 11.51 3.29 21.02
C ALA A 437 12.15 2.30 22.04
N GLU A 438 13.03 2.80 22.90
CA GLU A 438 13.70 1.97 23.90
C GLU A 438 12.75 1.49 25.00
N GLY A 439 13.00 0.29 25.55
CA GLY A 439 12.36 -0.19 26.77
C GLY A 439 10.98 -0.81 26.62
N GLN A 440 10.53 -1.09 25.39
CA GLN A 440 9.27 -1.79 25.12
C GLN A 440 9.53 -3.29 24.85
N ASP A 441 8.74 -4.16 25.49
CA ASP A 441 8.75 -5.61 25.24
C ASP A 441 7.83 -5.96 24.05
N THR A 442 6.61 -5.45 24.02
CA THR A 442 5.71 -5.49 22.86
C THR A 442 5.73 -4.13 22.19
N LEU A 443 6.01 -4.08 20.88
CA LEU A 443 6.13 -2.84 20.12
C LEU A 443 4.77 -2.36 19.62
N GLY A 444 3.96 -3.29 19.10
CA GLY A 444 2.64 -3.02 18.55
C GLY A 444 2.14 -4.17 17.69
N SER A 445 0.91 -4.05 17.20
CA SER A 445 0.28 -5.08 16.36
C SER A 445 -0.42 -4.46 15.16
N LEU A 446 -0.24 -5.07 13.99
CA LEU A 446 -1.10 -4.89 12.82
C LEU A 446 -2.32 -5.80 12.99
N LYS A 447 -3.52 -5.22 12.92
CA LYS A 447 -4.76 -5.99 13.02
C LYS A 447 -5.50 -5.96 11.70
N VAL A 448 -5.97 -7.11 11.25
CA VAL A 448 -6.60 -7.28 9.94
C VAL A 448 -7.97 -7.93 10.13
N ASP A 449 -9.01 -7.27 9.63
CA ASP A 449 -10.38 -7.78 9.61
C ASP A 449 -10.62 -8.70 8.41
N TYR A 450 -10.16 -8.28 7.23
CA TYR A 450 -10.19 -9.13 6.04
C TYR A 450 -9.12 -8.73 5.01
N ILE A 451 -8.79 -9.67 4.14
CA ILE A 451 -8.08 -9.45 2.87
C ILE A 451 -8.94 -10.02 1.73
N ARG A 452 -9.06 -9.27 0.64
CA ARG A 452 -9.83 -9.67 -0.54
C ARG A 452 -9.14 -9.27 -1.83
N ALA A 453 -9.33 -10.08 -2.85
CA ALA A 453 -9.02 -9.74 -4.24
C ALA A 453 -10.27 -9.91 -5.11
N TYR A 454 -10.35 -9.09 -6.15
CA TYR A 454 -11.43 -9.11 -7.12
C TYR A 454 -10.87 -9.03 -8.54
N SER A 455 -11.39 -9.83 -9.47
CA SER A 455 -11.10 -9.72 -10.91
C SER A 455 -12.12 -8.87 -11.64
N PHE A 456 -11.81 -8.48 -12.88
CA PHE A 456 -12.75 -7.81 -13.78
C PHE A 456 -13.76 -8.81 -14.37
N GLU A 457 -15.04 -8.45 -14.37
CA GLU A 457 -16.08 -9.25 -15.02
C GLU A 457 -15.77 -9.44 -16.52
N GLY A 458 -15.72 -10.69 -16.98
CA GLY A 458 -15.53 -11.02 -18.40
C GLY A 458 -14.10 -10.89 -18.90
N ALA A 459 -13.11 -10.87 -18.01
CA ALA A 459 -11.69 -11.00 -18.37
C ALA A 459 -11.46 -12.19 -19.33
N THR A 460 -10.65 -11.96 -20.36
CA THR A 460 -10.37 -12.95 -21.43
C THR A 460 -9.19 -13.87 -21.10
N TYR A 461 -8.39 -13.51 -20.10
CA TYR A 461 -7.46 -14.40 -19.40
C TYR A 461 -8.24 -15.13 -18.30
N ASP A 462 -7.81 -16.31 -17.88
CA ASP A 462 -8.28 -16.89 -16.62
C ASP A 462 -7.57 -16.11 -15.51
N PRO A 463 -8.20 -15.08 -14.89
CA PRO A 463 -7.51 -14.25 -13.93
C PRO A 463 -7.36 -14.98 -12.58
N ASP A 464 -8.14 -16.05 -12.40
CA ASP A 464 -8.16 -16.88 -11.21
C ASP A 464 -7.13 -17.99 -11.40
N ARG A 465 -5.85 -17.70 -11.14
CA ARG A 465 -4.89 -18.78 -10.95
C ARG A 465 -5.05 -19.23 -9.50
N ASP A 466 -6.05 -20.07 -9.30
CA ASP A 466 -6.08 -20.94 -8.12
C ASP A 466 -4.81 -21.77 -8.20
N LEU A 467 -3.79 -21.35 -7.46
CA LEU A 467 -2.53 -22.07 -7.31
C LEU A 467 -2.69 -23.20 -6.30
N SER A 468 -3.88 -23.39 -5.72
CA SER A 468 -4.18 -24.51 -4.85
C SER A 468 -4.67 -25.72 -5.65
N GLY A 469 -3.99 -26.85 -5.48
CA GLY A 469 -4.31 -28.10 -6.15
C GLY A 469 -3.52 -28.35 -7.44
N ASN A 470 -3.96 -29.34 -8.21
CA ASN A 470 -3.15 -29.84 -9.33
C ASN A 470 -3.45 -29.12 -10.64
N ASP A 471 -2.47 -28.40 -11.18
CA ASP A 471 -2.62 -27.53 -12.33
C ASP A 471 -1.93 -28.00 -13.61
N ARG A 472 -2.41 -27.45 -14.74
CA ARG A 472 -1.73 -27.58 -16.03
C ARG A 472 -1.49 -26.20 -16.61
N ILE A 473 -0.23 -25.83 -16.67
CA ILE A 473 0.24 -24.52 -17.11
C ILE A 473 1.04 -24.68 -18.40
N VAL A 474 0.75 -23.83 -19.39
CA VAL A 474 1.40 -23.87 -20.70
C VAL A 474 1.81 -22.46 -21.09
N GLY A 475 3.11 -22.27 -21.28
CA GLY A 475 3.75 -21.07 -21.78
C GLY A 475 3.47 -20.76 -23.25
N SER A 476 4.08 -19.68 -23.70
CA SER A 476 4.03 -19.11 -25.03
C SER A 476 5.05 -19.77 -25.97
N VAL A 477 5.77 -18.98 -26.78
CA VAL A 477 6.91 -19.43 -27.59
C VAL A 477 8.08 -18.45 -27.45
N GLU A 478 7.95 -17.55 -26.48
CA GLU A 478 8.93 -16.57 -26.02
C GLU A 478 9.34 -17.01 -24.60
N ASP A 479 10.39 -16.40 -24.07
CA ASP A 479 10.87 -16.68 -22.70
C ASP A 479 9.76 -16.41 -21.66
N ASP A 480 9.29 -17.47 -20.99
CA ASP A 480 8.22 -17.41 -19.99
C ASP A 480 8.75 -17.63 -18.56
N ALA A 481 8.05 -17.05 -17.57
CA ALA A 481 8.27 -17.36 -16.17
C ALA A 481 6.97 -17.90 -15.53
N LEU A 482 6.99 -19.15 -15.09
CA LEU A 482 5.79 -19.92 -14.72
C LEU A 482 5.93 -20.52 -13.32
N GLY A 483 5.01 -20.19 -12.41
CA GLY A 483 4.82 -20.85 -11.11
C GLY A 483 3.67 -21.86 -11.12
N GLY A 484 3.90 -23.05 -10.57
CA GLY A 484 2.93 -24.13 -10.41
C GLY A 484 1.94 -23.85 -9.29
N GLY A 485 2.48 -23.58 -8.11
CA GLY A 485 1.70 -23.40 -6.90
C GLY A 485 1.78 -24.63 -6.02
N ALA A 486 0.77 -24.79 -5.18
CA ALA A 486 0.57 -25.95 -4.36
C ALA A 486 -0.10 -27.10 -5.14
N GLY A 487 0.54 -28.24 -5.36
CA GLY A 487 -0.19 -29.42 -5.81
C GLY A 487 0.61 -30.47 -6.55
N LYS A 488 0.20 -30.80 -7.77
CA LYS A 488 0.89 -31.78 -8.63
C LYS A 488 0.73 -31.31 -10.04
N ASP A 489 1.65 -30.45 -10.41
CA ASP A 489 1.47 -29.57 -11.53
C ASP A 489 2.21 -30.07 -12.74
N MET A 490 1.75 -29.62 -13.89
CA MET A 490 2.42 -29.85 -15.15
C MET A 490 2.67 -28.51 -15.82
N LEU A 491 3.94 -28.10 -15.79
CA LEU A 491 4.43 -26.87 -16.40
C LEU A 491 5.08 -27.20 -17.74
N LEU A 492 4.72 -26.44 -18.77
CA LEU A 492 5.22 -26.60 -20.12
C LEU A 492 5.65 -25.25 -20.69
N GLY A 493 6.96 -25.01 -20.80
CA GLY A 493 7.54 -23.75 -21.31
C GLY A 493 7.33 -23.55 -22.81
N ARG A 494 7.74 -24.56 -23.61
CA ARG A 494 7.66 -24.68 -25.07
C ARG A 494 8.89 -24.17 -25.80
N ALA A 495 8.95 -22.90 -26.15
CA ALA A 495 10.09 -22.36 -26.88
C ALA A 495 10.48 -21.04 -26.22
N GLY A 496 11.77 -20.73 -26.18
CA GLY A 496 12.28 -19.63 -25.37
C GLY A 496 13.14 -20.17 -24.25
N ASP A 497 13.91 -19.30 -23.61
CA ASP A 497 14.69 -19.64 -22.42
C ASP A 497 13.79 -19.45 -21.18
N ASP A 498 13.08 -20.51 -20.78
CA ASP A 498 11.99 -20.45 -19.80
C ASP A 498 12.46 -20.64 -18.36
N ARG A 499 11.73 -20.05 -17.40
CA ARG A 499 11.86 -20.30 -15.95
C ARG A 499 10.60 -20.97 -15.43
N LEU A 500 10.71 -22.25 -15.05
CA LEU A 500 9.61 -23.06 -14.54
C LEU A 500 9.84 -23.38 -13.06
N MET A 501 8.90 -23.01 -12.18
CA MET A 501 8.92 -23.33 -10.75
C MET A 501 7.71 -24.17 -10.37
N GLY A 502 7.94 -25.39 -9.92
CA GLY A 502 6.92 -26.28 -9.36
C GLY A 502 6.26 -25.67 -8.13
N GLN A 503 7.10 -25.20 -7.20
CA GLN A 503 6.72 -24.77 -5.84
C GLN A 503 6.41 -25.99 -4.97
N SER A 504 5.32 -26.04 -4.21
CA SER A 504 5.03 -27.20 -3.35
C SER A 504 4.32 -28.32 -4.10
N GLY A 505 4.78 -29.55 -3.94
CA GLY A 505 4.07 -30.73 -4.41
C GLY A 505 4.89 -31.69 -5.26
N ASN A 506 4.24 -32.47 -6.11
CA ASN A 506 4.95 -33.42 -6.98
C ASN A 506 4.71 -33.08 -8.44
N ASP A 507 5.63 -32.31 -8.99
CA ASP A 507 5.45 -31.62 -10.25
C ASP A 507 6.17 -32.28 -11.40
N THR A 508 5.72 -31.95 -12.61
CA THR A 508 6.33 -32.37 -13.86
C THR A 508 6.63 -31.14 -14.71
N LEU A 509 7.90 -30.80 -14.80
CA LEU A 509 8.38 -29.61 -15.51
C LEU A 509 8.98 -30.03 -16.85
N ARG A 510 8.57 -29.33 -17.92
CA ARG A 510 9.14 -29.48 -19.26
C ARG A 510 9.40 -28.12 -19.90
N GLY A 511 10.68 -27.82 -20.11
CA GLY A 511 11.14 -26.65 -20.89
C GLY A 511 10.83 -26.77 -22.39
N GLU A 512 11.24 -27.89 -23.02
CA GLU A 512 11.24 -28.10 -24.48
C GLU A 512 12.41 -27.43 -25.20
N ALA A 513 12.22 -26.34 -25.95
CA ALA A 513 13.26 -25.76 -26.81
C ALA A 513 13.79 -24.43 -26.28
N GLY A 514 15.03 -24.41 -25.84
CA GLY A 514 15.66 -23.24 -25.24
C GLY A 514 16.60 -23.68 -24.13
N SER A 515 17.27 -22.74 -23.48
CA SER A 515 18.07 -23.02 -22.28
C SER A 515 17.24 -22.66 -21.05
N ASP A 516 16.60 -23.67 -20.47
CA ASP A 516 15.55 -23.49 -19.48
C ASP A 516 16.06 -23.63 -18.04
N THR A 517 15.38 -23.04 -17.08
CA THR A 517 15.56 -23.29 -15.64
C THR A 517 14.34 -24.02 -15.09
N LEU A 518 14.53 -25.24 -14.62
CA LEU A 518 13.49 -26.09 -14.05
C LEU A 518 13.76 -26.26 -12.56
N ASP A 519 12.95 -25.61 -11.73
CA ASP A 519 13.00 -25.69 -10.27
C ASP A 519 11.79 -26.46 -9.74
N GLY A 520 12.03 -27.67 -9.22
CA GLY A 520 10.97 -28.51 -8.69
C GLY A 520 10.34 -27.94 -7.42
N GLY A 521 11.09 -27.16 -6.64
CA GLY A 521 10.63 -26.68 -5.33
C GLY A 521 10.61 -27.79 -4.28
N GLY A 522 9.53 -27.88 -3.52
CA GLY A 522 9.38 -28.83 -2.43
C GLY A 522 8.57 -30.04 -2.87
N GLY A 523 9.07 -31.25 -2.63
CA GLY A 523 8.30 -32.48 -2.78
C GLY A 523 9.05 -33.54 -3.58
N ASN A 524 8.47 -34.07 -4.64
CA ASN A 524 9.14 -35.11 -5.45
C ASN A 524 8.83 -34.93 -6.94
N ASP A 525 9.77 -34.29 -7.62
CA ASP A 525 9.55 -33.59 -8.88
C ASP A 525 10.23 -34.28 -10.05
N THR A 526 9.73 -34.04 -11.26
CA THR A 526 10.16 -34.75 -12.46
C THR A 526 10.54 -33.80 -13.59
N ALA A 527 11.80 -33.86 -14.02
CA ALA A 527 12.26 -33.21 -15.24
C ALA A 527 11.87 -34.09 -16.45
N ASP A 528 10.97 -33.59 -17.32
CA ASP A 528 10.30 -34.40 -18.35
C ASP A 528 10.73 -34.08 -19.78
N TYR A 529 11.75 -34.78 -20.28
CA TYR A 529 12.24 -34.68 -21.66
C TYR A 529 11.57 -35.65 -22.64
N LYS A 530 10.43 -36.28 -22.29
CA LYS A 530 9.86 -37.40 -23.10
C LYS A 530 9.52 -37.05 -24.55
N THR A 531 9.33 -35.77 -24.86
CA THR A 531 9.04 -35.28 -26.22
C THR A 531 10.29 -35.19 -27.08
N GLU A 532 11.45 -35.04 -26.44
CA GLU A 532 12.73 -34.81 -27.09
C GLU A 532 13.14 -35.93 -28.01
N THR A 533 13.75 -35.55 -29.13
CA THR A 533 14.13 -36.49 -30.20
C THR A 533 15.64 -36.65 -30.35
N LYS A 534 16.41 -35.81 -29.65
CA LYS A 534 17.87 -35.84 -29.61
C LYS A 534 18.33 -36.70 -28.44
N ASP A 535 19.60 -37.06 -28.47
CA ASP A 535 20.26 -37.67 -27.32
C ASP A 535 20.46 -36.57 -26.26
N TRP A 536 20.02 -36.83 -25.04
CA TRP A 536 20.17 -35.94 -23.89
C TRP A 536 21.09 -36.54 -22.84
N LEU A 537 21.93 -35.69 -22.24
CA LEU A 537 22.63 -35.95 -20.97
C LEU A 537 21.85 -35.21 -19.89
N ILE A 538 21.15 -35.94 -19.03
CA ILE A 538 20.40 -35.41 -17.89
C ILE A 538 21.15 -35.82 -16.63
N ASP A 539 21.65 -34.86 -15.87
CA ASP A 539 22.48 -35.10 -14.70
C ASP A 539 21.94 -34.32 -13.49
N LEU A 540 21.21 -35.04 -12.62
CA LEU A 540 20.61 -34.45 -11.41
C LEU A 540 21.67 -34.06 -10.38
N ASP A 541 22.82 -34.77 -10.33
CA ASP A 541 23.93 -34.43 -9.42
C ASP A 541 24.65 -33.14 -9.85
N ALA A 542 24.80 -32.97 -11.17
CA ALA A 542 25.35 -31.74 -11.72
C ALA A 542 24.35 -30.57 -11.73
N GLY A 543 23.05 -30.85 -11.63
CA GLY A 543 21.99 -29.86 -11.77
C GLY A 543 21.84 -29.34 -13.20
N GLU A 544 22.13 -30.17 -14.21
CA GLU A 544 22.14 -29.77 -15.61
C GLU A 544 21.55 -30.85 -16.53
N ALA A 545 20.86 -30.43 -17.58
CA ALA A 545 20.52 -31.30 -18.71
C ALA A 545 20.92 -30.67 -20.04
N SER A 546 21.50 -31.44 -20.94
CA SER A 546 21.92 -30.91 -22.25
C SER A 546 21.63 -31.88 -23.38
N GLY A 547 21.12 -31.33 -24.49
CA GLY A 547 20.76 -32.11 -25.67
C GLY A 547 20.40 -31.20 -26.82
N GLY A 548 20.61 -31.63 -28.06
CA GLY A 548 20.16 -30.89 -29.25
C GLY A 548 20.83 -29.53 -29.54
N GLY A 549 21.67 -29.01 -28.65
CA GLY A 549 22.23 -27.66 -28.71
C GLY A 549 21.87 -26.79 -27.51
N ASP A 550 20.94 -27.29 -26.68
CA ASP A 550 20.31 -26.62 -25.56
C ASP A 550 20.94 -27.07 -24.24
N LEU A 551 20.83 -26.23 -23.20
CA LEU A 551 21.37 -26.47 -21.86
C LEU A 551 20.39 -25.96 -20.80
N ASP A 552 19.81 -26.89 -20.06
CA ASP A 552 18.87 -26.59 -19.00
C ASP A 552 19.54 -26.71 -17.63
N THR A 553 19.11 -25.84 -16.72
CA THR A 553 19.48 -25.87 -15.29
C THR A 553 18.38 -26.58 -14.52
N LEU A 554 18.76 -27.55 -13.69
CA LEU A 554 17.85 -28.34 -12.85
C LEU A 554 18.09 -28.00 -11.38
N ILE A 555 17.03 -27.60 -10.69
CA ILE A 555 17.05 -27.23 -9.27
C ILE A 555 15.99 -28.09 -8.57
N SER A 556 16.33 -28.69 -7.44
CA SER A 556 15.39 -29.49 -6.61
C SER A 556 14.61 -30.53 -7.42
N MET A 557 15.32 -31.34 -8.24
CA MET A 557 14.70 -32.37 -9.08
C MET A 557 15.07 -33.76 -8.59
N GLU A 558 14.11 -34.55 -8.12
CA GLU A 558 14.37 -35.91 -7.66
C GLU A 558 14.36 -36.93 -8.82
N ASN A 559 13.65 -36.63 -9.90
CA ASN A 559 13.38 -37.58 -10.99
C ASN A 559 13.64 -37.01 -12.39
N ALA A 560 13.93 -37.90 -13.33
CA ALA A 560 14.15 -37.54 -14.72
C ALA A 560 13.56 -38.58 -15.70
N LEU A 561 12.92 -38.07 -16.76
CA LEU A 561 12.46 -38.83 -17.91
C LEU A 561 13.26 -38.41 -19.15
N GLY A 562 14.05 -39.32 -19.70
CA GLY A 562 14.71 -39.20 -21.00
C GLY A 562 13.73 -39.13 -22.16
N GLY A 563 14.26 -38.78 -23.33
CA GLY A 563 13.51 -38.59 -24.57
C GLY A 563 13.42 -39.85 -25.42
N LYS A 564 13.50 -39.65 -26.73
CA LYS A 564 13.50 -40.73 -27.75
C LYS A 564 14.91 -41.02 -28.28
N GLY A 565 15.90 -40.25 -27.85
CA GLY A 565 17.32 -40.40 -28.20
C GLY A 565 17.97 -41.57 -27.48
N ASN A 566 19.29 -41.70 -27.59
CA ASN A 566 20.06 -42.59 -26.72
C ASN A 566 20.56 -41.76 -25.54
N ASP A 567 19.81 -41.78 -24.45
CA ASP A 567 20.00 -40.80 -23.38
C ASP A 567 20.98 -41.31 -22.32
N THR A 568 21.64 -40.37 -21.62
CA THR A 568 22.38 -40.65 -20.39
C THR A 568 21.67 -39.93 -19.25
N VAL A 569 21.11 -40.69 -18.31
CA VAL A 569 20.36 -40.15 -17.17
C VAL A 569 21.11 -40.50 -15.89
N ILE A 570 21.62 -39.50 -15.19
CA ILE A 570 22.42 -39.61 -13.98
C ILE A 570 21.59 -39.04 -12.82
N GLY A 571 21.43 -39.84 -11.76
CA GLY A 571 20.81 -39.41 -10.51
C GLY A 571 21.82 -38.79 -9.55
N ASP A 572 21.32 -38.24 -8.46
CA ASP A 572 22.11 -37.67 -7.38
C ASP A 572 22.23 -38.63 -6.18
N ASP A 573 22.69 -38.10 -5.05
CA ASP A 573 22.79 -38.85 -3.78
C ASP A 573 21.41 -39.15 -3.13
N GLY A 574 20.31 -38.65 -3.71
CA GLY A 574 18.94 -38.83 -3.25
C GLY A 574 18.22 -40.08 -3.79
N ASP A 575 16.94 -40.20 -3.47
CA ASP A 575 16.09 -41.29 -3.95
C ASP A 575 15.51 -40.95 -5.34
N ASN A 576 16.20 -41.32 -6.41
CA ASN A 576 15.76 -40.97 -7.77
C ASN A 576 14.89 -42.03 -8.47
N ARG A 577 13.93 -41.56 -9.27
CA ARG A 577 13.26 -42.36 -10.30
C ARG A 577 13.70 -41.92 -11.71
N LEU A 578 14.59 -42.71 -12.31
CA LEU A 578 15.14 -42.42 -13.64
C LEU A 578 14.55 -43.33 -14.72
N THR A 579 14.14 -42.76 -15.85
CA THR A 579 13.61 -43.52 -17.00
C THR A 579 14.18 -42.99 -18.31
N GLY A 580 14.84 -43.82 -19.12
CA GLY A 580 15.40 -43.40 -20.42
C GLY A 580 14.38 -43.28 -21.58
N ASN A 581 13.21 -43.91 -21.45
CA ASN A 581 12.17 -43.98 -22.48
C ASN A 581 12.59 -44.66 -23.80
N GLY A 582 12.87 -43.90 -24.87
CA GLY A 582 13.19 -44.43 -26.20
C GLY A 582 14.69 -44.70 -26.37
N GLY A 583 15.09 -45.33 -27.49
CA GLY A 583 16.52 -45.49 -27.82
C GLY A 583 17.30 -46.49 -26.97
N ARG A 584 18.63 -46.29 -26.86
CA ARG A 584 19.56 -47.15 -26.11
C ARG A 584 20.22 -46.35 -24.99
N ASP A 585 19.59 -46.40 -23.83
CA ASP A 585 19.94 -45.48 -22.74
C ASP A 585 21.00 -46.03 -21.81
N ARG A 586 21.67 -45.10 -21.14
CA ARG A 586 22.54 -45.35 -19.99
C ARG A 586 21.90 -44.67 -18.77
N ILE A 587 21.58 -45.48 -17.76
CA ILE A 587 21.05 -45.06 -16.46
C ILE A 587 22.02 -45.59 -15.40
#